data_AF-A0A7W8KBP4-F1
#
_entry.id   AF-A0A7W8KBP4-F1
#
_cell.length_a   1.000
_cell.length_b   1.000
_cell.length_c   1.000
_cell.angle_alpha   90.00
_cell.angle_beta   90.00
_cell.angle_gamma   90.00
#
_symmetry.space_group_name_H-M   'P 1'
#
loop_
_entity.id
_entity.type
_entity.pdbx_description
1 polymer ?
#
loop_
_entity_poly.entity_id
_entity_poly.type
_entity_poly.pdbx_seq_one_letter_code
_entity_poly.pdbx_strand_id
1 'polypeptide(L)'
;MPNPNPHEARQAKRRKRRAQPGTLEDARALLWRALTRAGELLEVEDAGHALKAVHAISQGAAAYARIVEVGELEARLSALEDAADEEERGGPRLSRTA
;
A
#
# COMPACT_ATOMS: atom_id res chain seq x y z
N MET A 1 7.73 -22.17 -21.37
CA MET A 1 9.02 -22.15 -20.64
C MET A 1 8.86 -21.26 -19.42
N PRO A 2 9.35 -21.67 -18.24
CA PRO A 2 9.39 -20.79 -17.06
C PRO A 2 10.20 -19.52 -17.40
N ASN A 3 9.76 -18.36 -16.94
CA ASN A 3 10.49 -17.11 -17.17
C ASN A 3 11.91 -17.27 -16.59
N PRO A 4 12.98 -17.08 -17.39
CA PRO A 4 14.36 -17.24 -16.94
C PRO A 4 14.75 -16.24 -15.84
N ASN A 5 14.02 -15.12 -15.71
CA ASN A 5 14.17 -14.21 -14.58
C ASN A 5 12.79 -13.79 -14.04
N PRO A 6 12.14 -14.65 -13.23
CA PRO A 6 10.80 -14.39 -12.72
C PRO A 6 10.75 -13.21 -11.75
N HIS A 7 11.89 -12.77 -11.23
CA HIS A 7 12.02 -11.64 -10.32
C HIS A 7 12.00 -10.29 -11.07
N GLU A 8 12.83 -10.13 -12.10
CA GLU A 8 12.83 -8.91 -12.93
C GLU A 8 11.44 -8.62 -13.53
N ALA A 9 10.72 -9.68 -13.92
CA ALA A 9 9.34 -9.53 -14.40
C ALA A 9 8.37 -9.05 -13.31
N ARG A 10 8.55 -9.46 -12.04
CA ARG A 10 7.75 -8.95 -10.91
C ARG A 10 8.07 -7.48 -10.65
N GLN A 11 9.36 -7.11 -10.64
CA GLN A 11 9.77 -5.72 -10.47
C GLN A 11 9.23 -4.80 -11.58
N ALA A 12 9.37 -5.21 -12.85
CA ALA A 12 8.85 -4.46 -13.99
C ALA A 12 7.33 -4.27 -13.92
N LYS A 13 6.59 -5.33 -13.53
CA LYS A 13 5.14 -5.25 -13.31
C LYS A 13 4.76 -4.29 -12.19
N ARG A 14 5.54 -4.25 -11.10
CA ARG A 14 5.34 -3.33 -9.97
C ARG A 14 5.61 -1.88 -10.36
N ARG A 15 6.71 -1.60 -11.08
CA ARG A 15 7.01 -0.27 -11.62
C ARG A 15 5.88 0.23 -12.53
N LYS A 16 5.37 -0.64 -13.42
CA LYS A 16 4.24 -0.32 -14.30
C LYS A 16 2.96 -0.01 -13.52
N ARG A 17 2.67 -0.74 -12.43
CA ARG A 17 1.53 -0.45 -11.54
C ARG A 17 1.67 0.89 -10.82
N ARG A 18 2.87 1.24 -10.35
CA ARG A 18 3.15 2.54 -9.71
C ARG A 18 3.00 3.73 -10.67
N ALA A 19 3.20 3.51 -11.97
CA ALA A 19 3.02 4.53 -13.00
C ALA A 19 1.56 4.65 -13.50
N GLN A 20 0.66 3.77 -13.07
CA GLN A 20 -0.77 3.88 -13.40
C GLN A 20 -1.48 4.81 -12.41
N PRO A 21 -2.41 5.66 -12.90
CA PRO A 21 -3.25 6.48 -12.02
C PRO A 21 -4.14 5.60 -11.13
N GLY A 22 -4.46 6.08 -9.93
CA GLY A 22 -5.27 5.34 -8.97
C GLY A 22 -4.44 4.41 -8.09
N THR A 23 -3.27 4.87 -7.67
CA THR A 23 -2.41 4.15 -6.72
C THR A 23 -3.04 4.10 -5.32
N LEU A 24 -2.54 3.22 -4.46
CA LEU A 24 -2.92 3.22 -3.04
C LEU A 24 -2.65 4.57 -2.36
N GLU A 25 -1.59 5.26 -2.79
CA GLU A 25 -1.24 6.58 -2.28
C GLU A 25 -2.26 7.65 -2.71
N ASP A 26 -2.72 7.60 -3.97
CA ASP A 26 -3.80 8.47 -4.46
C ASP A 26 -5.09 8.25 -3.67
N ALA A 27 -5.43 6.97 -3.42
CA ALA A 27 -6.59 6.60 -2.63
C ALA A 27 -6.48 7.04 -1.16
N ARG A 28 -5.29 6.91 -0.57
CA ARG A 28 -4.98 7.39 0.80
C ARG A 28 -5.20 8.89 0.92
N ALA A 29 -4.66 9.66 -0.02
CA ALA A 29 -4.81 11.12 -0.04
C ALA A 29 -6.27 11.54 -0.22
N LEU A 30 -7.02 10.85 -1.10
CA LEU A 30 -8.44 11.11 -1.30
C LEU A 30 -9.28 10.81 -0.04
N LEU A 31 -9.04 9.65 0.59
CA LEU A 31 -9.72 9.27 1.85
C LEU A 31 -9.41 10.23 2.98
N TRP A 32 -8.16 10.69 3.10
CA TRP A 32 -7.80 11.70 4.10
C TRP A 32 -8.59 12.98 3.93
N ARG A 33 -8.70 13.52 2.70
CA ARG A 33 -9.52 14.71 2.43
C ARG A 33 -10.99 14.49 2.79
N ALA A 34 -11.54 13.31 2.50
CA ALA A 34 -12.91 12.97 2.85
C ALA A 34 -13.12 12.92 4.37
N LEU A 35 -12.16 12.37 5.11
CA LEU A 35 -12.17 12.35 6.58
C LEU A 35 -12.11 13.75 7.17
N THR A 36 -11.22 14.62 6.68
CA THR A 36 -11.16 16.03 7.09
C THR A 36 -12.50 16.71 6.88
N ARG A 37 -13.10 16.54 5.68
CA ARG A 37 -14.39 17.15 5.35
C ARG A 37 -15.53 16.61 6.21
N ALA A 38 -15.53 15.33 6.54
CA ALA A 38 -16.51 14.77 7.47
C ALA A 38 -16.30 15.30 8.90
N GLY A 39 -15.06 15.54 9.33
CA GLY A 39 -14.74 16.15 10.63
C GLY A 39 -15.35 17.54 10.81
N GLU A 40 -15.32 18.36 9.76
CA GLU A 40 -15.96 19.70 9.78
C GLU A 40 -17.47 19.65 10.02
N LEU A 41 -18.13 18.52 9.71
CA LEU A 41 -19.57 18.33 9.90
C LEU A 41 -19.94 17.87 11.32
N LEU A 42 -18.96 17.56 12.17
CA LEU A 42 -19.21 17.20 13.57
C LEU A 42 -19.67 18.39 14.42
N GLU A 43 -19.21 19.60 14.07
CA GLU A 43 -19.50 20.83 14.81
C GLU A 43 -20.82 21.51 14.37
N VAL A 44 -21.61 20.84 13.51
CA VAL A 44 -22.88 21.36 12.98
C VAL A 44 -24.01 21.08 13.97
N GLU A 45 -24.83 22.09 14.29
CA GLU A 45 -25.93 21.99 15.26
C GLU A 45 -26.99 20.93 14.90
N ASP A 46 -27.15 20.60 13.61
CA ASP A 46 -28.04 19.52 13.20
C ASP A 46 -27.48 18.14 13.57
N ALA A 47 -28.08 17.53 14.59
CA ALA A 47 -27.77 16.19 15.06
C ALA A 47 -27.81 15.13 13.94
N GLY A 48 -28.67 15.31 12.92
CA GLY A 48 -28.74 14.41 11.77
C GLY A 48 -27.46 14.44 10.91
N HIS A 49 -26.89 15.62 10.70
CA HIS A 49 -25.59 15.76 10.03
C HIS A 49 -24.44 15.24 10.87
N ALA A 50 -24.43 15.54 12.18
CA ALA A 50 -23.39 15.05 13.09
C ALA A 50 -23.32 13.51 13.12
N LEU A 51 -24.47 12.81 13.21
CA LEU A 51 -24.50 11.35 13.19
C LEU A 51 -23.99 10.75 11.86
N LYS A 52 -24.35 11.35 10.72
CA LYS A 52 -23.83 10.95 9.40
C LYS A 52 -22.32 11.16 9.30
N ALA A 53 -21.82 12.26 9.84
CA ALA A 53 -20.39 12.56 9.90
C ALA A 53 -19.64 11.53 10.74
N VAL A 54 -20.12 11.21 11.95
CA VAL A 54 -19.55 10.15 12.81
C VAL A 54 -19.50 8.81 12.09
N HIS A 55 -20.59 8.44 11.40
CA HIS A 55 -20.63 7.19 10.63
C HIS A 55 -19.60 7.20 9.48
N ALA A 56 -19.57 8.28 8.70
CA ALA A 56 -18.63 8.43 7.58
C ALA A 56 -17.17 8.38 8.04
N ILE A 57 -16.85 9.06 9.16
CA ILE A 57 -15.52 9.01 9.78
C ILE A 57 -15.17 7.60 10.21
N SER A 58 -16.09 6.89 10.88
CA SER A 58 -15.86 5.52 11.35
C SER A 58 -15.54 4.57 10.19
N GLN A 59 -16.31 4.65 9.09
CA GLN A 59 -16.08 3.84 7.90
C GLN A 59 -14.78 4.24 7.17
N GLY A 60 -14.55 5.54 7.01
CA GLY A 60 -13.38 6.09 6.34
C GLY A 60 -12.09 5.79 7.09
N ALA A 61 -12.08 5.86 8.42
CA ALA A 61 -10.92 5.57 9.25
C ALA A 61 -10.51 4.09 9.14
N ALA A 62 -11.48 3.18 9.15
CA ALA A 62 -11.21 1.76 8.94
C ALA A 62 -10.64 1.47 7.55
N ALA A 63 -11.16 2.14 6.50
CA ALA A 63 -10.62 2.02 5.15
C ALA A 63 -9.21 2.61 5.03
N TYR A 64 -8.97 3.77 5.63
CA TYR A 64 -7.68 4.44 5.65
C TYR A 64 -6.61 3.59 6.34
N ALA A 65 -6.92 3.04 7.52
CA ALA A 65 -6.01 2.17 8.28
C ALA A 65 -5.55 0.95 7.44
N ARG A 66 -6.48 0.31 6.72
CA ARG A 66 -6.14 -0.82 5.83
C ARG A 66 -5.19 -0.42 4.70
N ILE A 67 -5.37 0.76 4.11
CA ILE A 67 -4.47 1.23 3.04
C ILE A 67 -3.06 1.47 3.60
N VAL A 68 -2.96 2.09 4.78
CA VAL A 68 -1.68 2.32 5.45
C VAL A 68 -1.00 0.99 5.77
N GLU A 69 -1.74 0.04 6.36
CA GLU A 69 -1.24 -1.30 6.69
C GLU A 69 -0.71 -2.02 5.44
N VAL A 70 -1.46 -2.03 4.35
CA VAL A 70 -0.99 -2.61 3.07
C VAL A 70 0.29 -1.93 2.59
N GLY A 71 0.37 -0.60 2.68
CA GLY A 71 1.58 0.15 2.33
C GLY A 71 2.81 -0.26 3.16
N GLU A 72 2.63 -0.44 4.48
CA GLU A 72 3.69 -0.92 5.37
C GLU A 72 4.12 -2.35 5.04
N LEU A 73 3.16 -3.24 4.76
CA LEU A 73 3.43 -4.63 4.37
C LEU A 73 4.19 -4.68 3.04
N GLU A 74 3.81 -3.88 2.05
CA GLU A 74 4.53 -3.77 0.78
C GLU A 74 5.96 -3.23 0.94
N ALA A 75 6.17 -2.31 1.90
CA ALA A 75 7.50 -1.79 2.21
C ALA A 75 8.37 -2.85 2.90
N ARG A 76 7.83 -3.55 3.90
CA ARG A 76 8.53 -4.66 4.58
C ARG A 76 8.88 -5.79 3.61
N LEU A 77 7.94 -6.17 2.75
CA LEU A 77 8.18 -7.19 1.74
C LEU A 77 9.30 -6.77 0.79
N SER A 78 9.30 -5.52 0.32
CA SER A 78 10.37 -4.99 -0.54
C SER A 78 11.73 -5.07 0.15
N ALA A 79 11.83 -4.69 1.42
CA ALA A 79 13.09 -4.75 2.16
C ALA A 79 13.61 -6.18 2.35
N LEU A 80 12.70 -7.14 2.57
CA LEU A 80 13.07 -8.57 2.65
C LEU A 80 13.52 -9.12 1.29
N GLU A 81 12.84 -8.72 0.21
CA GLU A 81 13.22 -9.09 -1.16
C GLU A 81 14.60 -8.50 -1.52
N ASP A 82 14.86 -7.24 -1.17
CA ASP A 82 16.16 -6.59 -1.41
C ASP A 82 17.29 -7.24 -0.60
N ALA A 83 17.03 -7.60 0.68
CA ALA A 83 18.02 -8.30 1.52
C ALA A 83 18.35 -9.71 1.01
N ALA A 84 17.35 -10.45 0.53
CA ALA A 84 17.56 -11.77 -0.07
C ALA A 84 18.40 -11.68 -1.37
N ASP A 85 18.18 -10.63 -2.17
CA ASP A 85 18.96 -10.33 -3.37
C ASP A 85 20.44 -10.07 -3.04
N GLU A 86 20.73 -9.33 -1.95
CA GLU A 86 22.10 -9.08 -1.49
C GLU A 86 22.78 -10.37 -1.01
N GLU A 87 22.06 -11.23 -0.29
CA GLU A 87 22.56 -12.52 0.17
C GLU A 87 22.85 -13.48 -1.00
N GLU A 88 21.99 -13.53 -2.02
CA GLU A 88 22.20 -14.34 -3.23
C GLU A 88 23.36 -13.83 -4.10
N ARG A 89 23.63 -12.51 -4.11
CA ARG A 89 24.77 -11.90 -4.82
C ARG A 89 26.09 -12.00 -4.06
N GLY A 90 26.05 -12.04 -2.73
CA GLY A 90 27.23 -12.10 -1.86
C GLY A 90 27.66 -13.50 -1.42
N GLY A 91 26.77 -14.50 -1.51
CA GLY A 91 27.05 -15.88 -1.11
C GLY A 91 27.93 -16.63 -2.13
N PRO A 92 28.84 -17.55 -1.69
CA PRO A 92 29.53 -18.43 -2.62
C PRO A 92 28.48 -19.24 -3.37
N ARG A 93 28.42 -19.10 -4.70
CA ARG A 93 27.65 -20.01 -5.53
C ARG A 93 28.27 -21.38 -5.37
N LEU A 94 27.73 -22.20 -4.47
CA LEU A 94 28.04 -23.63 -4.45
C LEU A 94 27.56 -24.18 -5.79
N SER A 95 28.51 -24.26 -6.73
CA SER A 95 28.32 -24.96 -7.99
C SER A 95 27.88 -26.37 -7.63
N ARG A 96 26.61 -26.68 -7.87
CA ARG A 96 26.14 -28.07 -7.88
C ARG A 96 26.83 -28.76 -9.06
N THR A 97 28.04 -29.23 -8.81
CA THR A 97 28.80 -30.11 -9.67
C THR A 97 29.22 -31.31 -8.82
N ALA A 98 28.41 -32.36 -8.90
CA ALA A 98 28.82 -33.75 -9.07
C ALA A 98 27.57 -34.56 -9.43
#